data_AF-A0A8T5A4K9-F1
#
_entry.id   AF-A0A8T5A4K9-F1
#
_cell.length_a   1.000
_cell.length_b   1.000
_cell.length_c   1.000
_cell.angle_alpha   90.00
_cell.angle_beta   90.00
_cell.angle_gamma   90.00
#
_symmetry.space_group_name_H-M   'P 1'
#
loop_
_entity.id
_entity.type
_entity.pdbx_description
1 polymer ?
#
loop_
_entity_poly.entity_id
_entity_poly.type
_entity_poly.pdbx_seq_one_letter_code
_entity_poly.pdbx_strand_id
1 'polypeptide(L)'
;MDINGHVKVIAITFTAVTSLIVNYSITLISGESFIELWVNLVRIIISKYGRISDEELSQIINIIEECYARLMPHEVSLIDLYIFESFSLAELFTMKEYASLGVSATPYLEENFFAMHDAWRGIPRITLFIDRLRVLPEVVKVGGIRHEVGHTVLHGSLEYYLLALPVPLIRAIEEFNLPLEYAKNILYLVSIAVKDYEVTRLLYSRGYISDQVEYVRFLLKDNEEETFSWRLSSGNSLLEALHLVSLLKVLGCAAPLLADEKFGNDIRAEITRYLSYLPEDLSRTLIEIVEENFARLGDDTIQNINSMVENCIIMILSKFFRGR
;
A
#
# COMPACT_ATOMS: atom_id res chain seq x y z
N MET A 1 22.24 40.24 46.91
CA MET A 1 21.59 39.21 46.08
C MET A 1 21.98 37.84 46.64
N ASP A 2 21.37 37.47 47.76
CA ASP A 2 20.44 36.33 47.88
C ASP A 2 20.21 35.51 46.57
N ILE A 3 20.20 34.17 46.51
CA ILE A 3 20.29 33.11 47.54
C ILE A 3 20.61 31.75 46.88
N ASN A 4 21.38 30.92 47.61
CA ASN A 4 21.27 29.44 47.80
C ASN A 4 21.25 28.47 46.60
N GLY A 5 21.98 27.35 46.59
CA GLY A 5 22.73 26.67 47.65
C GLY A 5 22.30 25.20 47.82
N HIS A 6 23.29 24.30 47.71
CA HIS A 6 23.42 22.98 48.37
C HIS A 6 22.57 21.78 47.88
N VAL A 7 23.15 20.73 47.27
CA VAL A 7 23.99 19.61 47.81
C VAL A 7 23.15 18.46 48.43
N LYS A 8 23.17 17.23 47.86
CA LYS A 8 23.85 16.00 48.34
C LYS A 8 23.25 14.67 47.82
N VAL A 9 24.17 13.73 47.60
CA VAL A 9 24.11 12.31 47.17
C VAL A 9 23.24 11.40 48.04
N ILE A 10 22.54 10.40 47.47
CA ILE A 10 22.32 9.06 48.06
C ILE A 10 22.19 7.98 46.96
N ALA A 11 22.90 6.85 47.10
CA ALA A 11 22.71 5.61 46.35
C ALA A 11 21.91 4.60 47.18
N ILE A 12 20.96 3.87 46.58
CA ILE A 12 20.31 2.69 47.18
C ILE A 12 20.02 1.65 46.07
N THR A 13 20.44 0.41 46.31
CA THR A 13 20.16 -0.82 45.55
C THR A 13 18.99 -1.61 46.16
N PHE A 14 18.16 -2.30 45.36
CA PHE A 14 17.81 -3.75 45.42
C PHE A 14 16.49 -4.14 44.68
N THR A 15 16.59 -5.27 43.92
CA THR A 15 15.68 -6.38 43.55
C THR A 15 14.20 -6.27 43.13
N ALA A 16 13.89 -7.10 42.12
CA ALA A 16 12.65 -7.45 41.42
C ALA A 16 11.40 -7.77 42.26
N VAL A 17 10.20 -7.68 41.64
CA VAL A 17 9.18 -8.76 41.50
C VAL A 17 7.86 -8.22 40.87
N THR A 18 7.42 -8.89 39.80
CA THR A 18 6.09 -9.08 39.15
C THR A 18 4.90 -8.12 39.33
N SER A 19 4.22 -7.85 38.19
CA SER A 19 2.76 -8.03 37.89
C SER A 19 2.04 -6.85 37.23
N LEU A 20 1.24 -7.16 36.20
CA LEU A 20 0.36 -6.30 35.41
C LEU A 20 -0.61 -5.46 36.28
N ILE A 21 -0.68 -4.14 36.06
CA ILE A 21 -1.91 -3.33 36.06
C ILE A 21 -1.69 -2.13 35.10
N VAL A 22 -2.46 -2.04 34.01
CA VAL A 22 -2.54 -0.85 33.14
C VAL A 22 -3.47 0.16 33.82
N ASN A 23 -2.95 1.31 34.24
CA ASN A 23 -3.74 2.43 34.75
C ASN A 23 -3.71 3.59 33.74
N TYR A 24 -4.89 4.08 33.35
CA TYR A 24 -5.03 5.37 32.67
C TYR A 24 -4.90 6.50 33.69
N SER A 25 -4.29 7.63 33.28
CA SER A 25 -4.30 8.88 34.04
C SER A 25 -4.38 10.07 33.09
N ILE A 26 -5.38 10.91 33.29
CA ILE A 26 -5.45 12.27 32.75
C ILE A 26 -4.98 13.20 33.86
N THR A 27 -4.03 14.11 33.64
CA THR A 27 -4.01 15.39 34.37
C THR A 27 -3.26 16.49 33.61
N LEU A 28 -3.79 17.71 33.73
CA LEU A 28 -3.32 18.99 33.20
C LEU A 28 -2.07 19.54 33.90
N ILE A 29 -1.44 20.46 33.17
CA ILE A 29 -0.13 21.12 33.27
C ILE A 29 0.21 21.71 34.66
N SER A 30 1.38 21.34 35.23
CA SER A 30 2.51 22.26 35.50
C SER A 30 3.63 21.59 36.32
N GLY A 31 4.86 21.57 35.78
CA GLY A 31 6.11 21.49 36.55
C GLY A 31 6.64 20.10 36.96
N GLU A 32 7.71 19.66 36.28
CA GLU A 32 8.76 18.67 36.65
C GLU A 32 8.39 17.19 36.98
N SER A 33 8.63 16.29 36.01
CA SER A 33 9.76 15.33 35.98
C SER A 33 9.56 14.29 34.87
N PHE A 34 10.64 14.00 34.14
CA PHE A 34 10.66 13.12 32.96
C PHE A 34 10.87 11.66 33.36
N ILE A 35 9.87 10.83 33.02
CA ILE A 35 10.05 9.42 32.65
C ILE A 35 9.38 9.29 31.29
N GLU A 36 10.16 9.31 30.21
CA GLU A 36 9.64 8.95 28.89
C GLU A 36 9.50 7.44 28.80
N LEU A 37 8.25 6.99 28.89
CA LEU A 37 7.80 5.75 28.27
C LEU A 37 6.66 6.12 27.32
N TRP A 38 7.03 6.73 26.20
CA TRP A 38 6.15 6.78 25.03
C TRP A 38 6.15 5.38 24.43
N VAL A 39 5.15 4.56 24.79
CA VAL A 39 4.78 3.45 23.91
C VAL A 39 4.10 4.12 22.72
N ASN A 40 4.83 4.17 21.61
CA ASN A 40 4.47 4.83 20.34
C ASN A 40 3.08 4.39 19.84
N LEU A 41 2.03 5.05 20.33
CA LEU A 41 0.69 4.93 19.76
C LEU A 41 0.58 5.93 18.61
N VAL A 42 0.30 5.43 17.41
CA VAL A 42 -0.03 6.25 16.26
C VAL A 42 -1.30 7.04 16.59
N ARG A 43 -1.26 8.37 16.44
CA ARG A 43 -2.46 9.19 16.59
C ARG A 43 -3.34 9.02 15.36
N ILE A 44 -4.60 8.62 15.56
CA ILE A 44 -5.57 8.43 14.48
C ILE A 44 -6.59 9.58 14.51
N ILE A 45 -6.62 10.43 13.48
CA ILE A 45 -7.65 11.45 13.29
C ILE A 45 -8.78 10.85 12.46
N ILE A 46 -9.98 10.73 13.05
CA ILE A 46 -11.09 10.04 12.42
C ILE A 46 -12.07 11.04 11.81
N SER A 47 -12.35 10.88 10.51
CA SER A 47 -13.39 11.60 9.78
C SER A 47 -14.46 10.62 9.29
N LYS A 48 -15.68 10.76 9.80
CA LYS A 48 -16.84 9.92 9.44
C LYS A 48 -17.77 10.65 8.47
N TYR A 49 -18.16 9.98 7.39
CA TYR A 49 -19.06 10.52 6.38
C TYR A 49 -20.23 9.54 6.15
N GLY A 50 -21.42 9.90 6.62
CA GLY A 50 -22.62 9.04 6.57
C GLY A 50 -22.86 8.25 7.87
N ARG A 51 -23.66 7.19 7.78
CA ARG A 51 -24.08 6.35 8.92
C ARG A 51 -23.16 5.15 9.11
N ILE A 52 -22.32 5.25 10.14
CA ILE A 52 -21.36 4.21 10.53
C ILE A 52 -21.60 3.93 12.02
N SER A 53 -21.80 2.67 12.40
CA SER A 53 -22.05 2.31 13.80
C SER A 53 -20.77 2.43 14.62
N ASP A 54 -20.90 2.71 15.92
CA ASP A 54 -19.73 2.81 16.80
C ASP A 54 -19.04 1.44 16.98
N GLU A 55 -19.78 0.34 16.88
CA GLU A 55 -19.23 -1.02 16.91
C GLU A 55 -18.34 -1.29 15.69
N GLU A 56 -18.83 -0.98 14.48
CA GLU A 56 -18.06 -1.15 13.24
C GLU A 56 -16.82 -0.26 13.21
N LEU A 57 -16.95 0.99 13.67
CA LEU A 57 -15.81 1.89 13.84
C LEU A 57 -14.77 1.31 14.82
N SER A 58 -15.22 0.79 15.96
CA SER A 58 -14.32 0.24 16.99
C SER A 58 -13.57 -0.99 16.47
N GLN A 59 -14.23 -1.85 15.69
CA GLN A 59 -13.57 -3.00 15.06
C GLN A 59 -12.46 -2.58 14.09
N ILE A 60 -12.74 -1.58 13.23
CA ILE A 60 -11.75 -1.03 12.30
C ILE A 60 -10.54 -0.45 13.05
N ILE A 61 -10.78 0.37 14.08
CA ILE A 61 -9.71 0.98 14.88
C ILE A 61 -8.85 -0.11 15.53
N ASN A 62 -9.47 -1.14 16.12
CA ASN A 62 -8.74 -2.24 16.75
C ASN A 62 -7.83 -2.98 15.75
N ILE A 63 -8.27 -3.19 14.51
CA ILE A 63 -7.45 -3.82 13.46
C ILE A 63 -6.23 -2.92 13.15
N ILE A 64 -6.45 -1.62 13.01
CA ILE A 64 -5.40 -0.65 12.67
C ILE A 64 -4.38 -0.52 13.81
N GLU A 65 -4.83 -0.36 15.05
CA GLU A 65 -3.96 -0.22 16.23
C GLU A 65 -3.15 -1.49 16.47
N GLU A 66 -3.76 -2.67 16.34
CA GLU A 66 -3.06 -3.95 16.43
C GLU A 66 -1.98 -4.08 15.36
N CYS A 67 -2.29 -3.66 14.13
CA CYS A 67 -1.35 -3.69 13.02
C CYS A 67 -0.14 -2.80 13.28
N TYR A 68 -0.33 -1.53 13.68
CA TYR A 68 0.77 -0.65 14.04
C TYR A 68 1.64 -1.22 15.17
N ALA A 69 1.00 -1.74 16.23
CA ALA A 69 1.71 -2.35 17.34
C ALA A 69 2.61 -3.53 16.88
N ARG A 70 2.15 -4.35 15.94
CA ARG A 70 2.93 -5.46 15.40
C ARG A 70 4.00 -5.03 14.38
N LEU A 71 3.76 -3.95 13.65
CA LEU A 71 4.69 -3.42 12.66
C LEU A 71 5.84 -2.61 13.27
N MET A 72 5.85 -2.35 14.57
CA MET A 72 6.96 -1.71 15.27
C MET A 72 8.33 -2.38 14.99
N PRO A 73 9.43 -1.61 14.92
CA PRO A 73 9.48 -0.14 14.94
C PRO A 73 9.02 0.48 13.61
N HIS A 74 8.40 1.65 13.69
CA HIS A 74 8.04 2.50 12.55
C HIS A 74 8.04 3.97 12.98
N GLU A 75 8.09 4.90 12.02
CA GLU A 75 8.14 6.35 12.28
C GLU A 75 6.77 7.04 12.19
N VAL A 76 5.72 6.29 11.85
CA VAL A 76 4.35 6.82 11.79
C VAL A 76 3.94 7.31 13.18
N SER A 77 3.60 8.59 13.26
CA SER A 77 3.11 9.25 14.49
C SER A 77 1.66 9.73 14.38
N LEU A 78 1.19 9.92 13.14
CA LEU A 78 -0.12 10.49 12.84
C LEU A 78 -0.66 9.90 11.53
N ILE A 79 -1.94 9.55 11.52
CA ILE A 79 -2.70 9.29 10.31
C ILE A 79 -4.07 9.97 10.32
N ASP A 80 -4.57 10.22 9.11
CA ASP A 80 -5.98 10.49 8.86
C ASP A 80 -6.70 9.17 8.53
N LEU A 81 -7.81 8.88 9.20
CA LEU A 81 -8.70 7.76 8.91
C LEU A 81 -10.04 8.30 8.43
N TYR A 82 -10.28 8.19 7.13
CA TYR A 82 -11.51 8.64 6.49
C TYR A 82 -12.41 7.43 6.25
N ILE A 83 -13.64 7.49 6.76
CA ILE A 83 -14.58 6.39 6.67
C ILE A 83 -15.86 6.91 6.03
N PHE A 84 -16.21 6.33 4.89
CA PHE A 84 -17.39 6.69 4.12
C PHE A 84 -18.41 5.56 4.19
N GLU A 85 -19.68 5.90 4.44
CA GLU A 85 -20.80 4.97 4.39
C GLU A 85 -20.90 4.30 3.01
N SER A 86 -20.64 5.06 1.94
CA SER A 86 -20.65 4.54 0.57
C SER A 86 -19.49 5.04 -0.29
N PHE A 87 -19.08 4.23 -1.26
CA PHE A 87 -18.07 4.60 -2.23
C PHE A 87 -18.45 5.87 -3.02
N SER A 88 -19.72 6.00 -3.42
CA SER A 88 -20.18 7.19 -4.16
C SER A 88 -20.01 8.48 -3.35
N LEU A 89 -20.11 8.43 -2.02
CA LEU A 89 -19.86 9.59 -1.17
C LEU A 89 -18.37 9.96 -1.16
N ALA A 90 -17.49 8.95 -1.12
CA ALA A 90 -16.05 9.14 -1.20
C ALA A 90 -15.61 9.70 -2.56
N GLU A 91 -16.21 9.21 -3.65
CA GLU A 91 -15.96 9.73 -5.00
C GLU A 91 -16.31 11.22 -5.09
N LEU A 92 -17.50 11.62 -4.65
CA LEU A 92 -17.92 13.02 -4.63
C LEU A 92 -17.02 13.89 -3.74
N PHE A 93 -16.56 13.36 -2.61
CA PHE A 93 -15.63 14.05 -1.72
C PHE A 93 -14.27 14.27 -2.41
N THR A 94 -13.72 13.21 -3.00
CA THR A 94 -12.42 13.21 -3.68
C THR A 94 -12.44 14.14 -4.91
N MET A 95 -13.51 14.09 -5.70
CA MET A 95 -13.68 15.00 -6.85
C MET A 95 -13.65 16.47 -6.44
N LYS A 96 -14.33 16.84 -5.35
CA LYS A 96 -14.33 18.21 -4.83
C LYS A 96 -12.95 18.62 -4.32
N GLU A 97 -12.30 17.71 -3.61
CA GLU A 97 -10.95 17.90 -3.10
C GLU A 97 -9.95 18.16 -4.25
N TYR A 98 -10.01 17.36 -5.30
CA TYR A 98 -9.09 17.45 -6.43
C TYR A 98 -9.33 18.70 -7.26
N ALA A 99 -10.60 19.04 -7.49
CA ALA A 99 -10.98 20.30 -8.12
C ALA A 99 -10.45 21.52 -7.34
N SER A 100 -10.50 21.48 -6.01
CA SER A 100 -9.99 22.57 -5.16
C SER A 100 -8.47 22.75 -5.24
N LEU A 101 -7.74 21.74 -5.70
CA LEU A 101 -6.29 21.72 -5.81
C LEU A 101 -5.79 21.89 -7.25
N GLY A 102 -6.70 22.09 -8.20
CA GLY A 102 -6.36 22.23 -9.62
C GLY A 102 -5.84 20.94 -10.26
N VAL A 103 -6.05 19.78 -9.62
CA VAL A 103 -5.68 18.48 -10.19
C VAL A 103 -6.69 18.14 -11.28
N SER A 104 -6.25 18.22 -12.55
CA SER A 104 -7.11 18.00 -13.72
C SER A 104 -7.32 16.53 -14.09
N ALA A 105 -6.65 15.61 -13.39
CA ALA A 105 -6.85 14.18 -13.55
C ALA A 105 -7.92 13.70 -12.58
N THR A 106 -9.02 13.17 -13.10
CA THR A 106 -9.89 12.27 -12.36
C THR A 106 -9.09 11.02 -12.00
N PRO A 107 -8.73 10.77 -10.73
CA PRO A 107 -8.51 9.39 -10.33
C PRO A 107 -9.91 8.81 -10.35
N TYR A 108 -10.21 8.04 -11.38
CA TYR A 108 -11.26 7.05 -11.20
C TYR A 108 -10.75 6.17 -10.07
N LEU A 109 -11.34 6.35 -8.89
CA LEU A 109 -11.18 5.39 -7.80
C LEU A 109 -11.59 4.06 -8.43
N GLU A 110 -10.68 3.08 -8.53
CA GLU A 110 -11.03 1.83 -9.23
C GLU A 110 -12.26 1.21 -8.54
N GLU A 111 -13.20 0.70 -9.34
CA GLU A 111 -14.51 0.25 -8.86
C GLU A 111 -14.42 -0.93 -7.88
N ASN A 112 -13.25 -1.56 -7.75
CA ASN A 112 -13.02 -2.71 -6.88
C ASN A 112 -12.33 -2.39 -5.55
N PHE A 113 -11.88 -1.14 -5.31
CA PHE A 113 -11.28 -0.81 -4.01
C PHE A 113 -12.30 -0.71 -2.90
N PHE A 114 -12.04 -1.37 -1.78
CA PHE A 114 -12.80 -1.19 -0.53
C PHE A 114 -12.02 -0.36 0.52
N ALA A 115 -10.73 -0.18 0.28
CA ALA A 115 -9.80 0.61 1.09
C ALA A 115 -8.74 1.23 0.16
N MET A 116 -8.17 2.35 0.58
CA MET A 116 -7.11 3.04 -0.14
C MET A 116 -6.21 3.81 0.83
N HIS A 117 -4.94 4.02 0.45
CA HIS A 117 -4.07 4.98 1.10
C HIS A 117 -3.64 6.11 0.16
N ASP A 118 -3.36 7.26 0.76
CA ASP A 118 -2.57 8.30 0.14
C ASP A 118 -1.78 9.14 1.14
N ALA A 119 -0.78 9.90 0.70
CA ALA A 119 -0.03 10.82 1.56
C ALA A 119 0.28 12.17 0.90
N TRP A 120 -0.44 12.54 -0.16
CA TRP A 120 -0.12 13.73 -0.97
C TRP A 120 -0.35 15.07 -0.23
N ARG A 121 -1.08 15.05 0.90
CA ARG A 121 -1.21 16.19 1.82
C ARG A 121 -0.09 16.28 2.88
N GLY A 122 0.86 15.34 2.87
CA GLY A 122 1.94 15.24 3.85
C GLY A 122 1.57 14.53 5.16
N ILE A 123 0.32 14.09 5.30
CA ILE A 123 -0.13 13.18 6.36
C ILE A 123 -0.64 11.91 5.67
N PRO A 124 -0.20 10.70 6.07
CA PRO A 124 -0.74 9.47 5.54
C PRO A 124 -2.22 9.34 5.90
N ARG A 125 -3.04 9.06 4.90
CA ARG A 125 -4.49 8.91 4.98
C ARG A 125 -4.88 7.52 4.56
N ILE A 126 -5.67 6.84 5.39
CA ILE A 126 -6.39 5.61 5.03
C ILE A 126 -7.84 6.00 4.78
N THR A 127 -8.39 5.59 3.64
CA THR A 127 -9.79 5.80 3.28
C THR A 127 -10.50 4.45 3.14
N LEU A 128 -11.63 4.28 3.83
CA LEU A 128 -12.41 3.04 3.84
C LEU A 128 -13.84 3.26 3.32
N PHE A 129 -14.34 2.31 2.53
CA PHE A 129 -15.71 2.34 1.98
C PHE A 129 -16.55 1.22 2.62
N ILE A 130 -17.48 1.62 3.48
CA ILE A 130 -18.19 0.70 4.38
C ILE A 130 -19.18 -0.21 3.64
N ASP A 131 -19.90 0.32 2.65
CA ASP A 131 -20.75 -0.47 1.77
C ASP A 131 -20.00 -1.64 1.11
N ARG A 132 -18.77 -1.40 0.67
CA ARG A 132 -17.90 -2.42 0.07
C ARG A 132 -17.30 -3.36 1.11
N LEU A 133 -16.85 -2.84 2.26
CA LEU A 133 -16.32 -3.68 3.34
C LEU A 133 -17.37 -4.67 3.87
N ARG A 134 -18.63 -4.28 4.00
CA ARG A 134 -19.70 -5.12 4.58
C ARG A 134 -20.01 -6.39 3.80
N VAL A 135 -19.79 -6.38 2.48
CA VAL A 135 -20.09 -7.54 1.62
C VAL A 135 -18.92 -8.54 1.53
N LEU A 136 -17.75 -8.19 2.07
CA LEU A 136 -16.56 -9.03 2.01
C LEU A 136 -16.50 -10.06 3.15
N PRO A 137 -15.84 -11.21 2.94
CA PRO A 137 -15.45 -12.08 4.03
C PRO A 137 -14.55 -11.33 5.03
N GLU A 138 -14.72 -11.59 6.32
CA GLU A 138 -14.00 -10.88 7.38
C GLU A 138 -12.48 -10.91 7.22
N VAL A 139 -11.93 -12.07 6.83
CA VAL A 139 -10.50 -12.25 6.61
C VAL A 139 -9.94 -11.34 5.50
N VAL A 140 -10.72 -11.09 4.44
CA VAL A 140 -10.35 -10.20 3.33
C VAL A 140 -10.38 -8.74 3.79
N LYS A 141 -11.39 -8.34 4.57
CA LYS A 141 -11.48 -6.99 5.15
C LYS A 141 -10.26 -6.67 6.01
N VAL A 142 -9.94 -7.59 6.93
CA VAL A 142 -8.78 -7.47 7.82
C VAL A 142 -7.49 -7.39 7.00
N GLY A 143 -7.35 -8.27 6.00
CA GLY A 143 -6.19 -8.29 5.12
C GLY A 143 -5.97 -6.97 4.39
N GLY A 144 -7.01 -6.41 3.77
CA GLY A 144 -6.92 -5.13 3.06
C GLY A 144 -6.73 -3.93 3.98
N ILE A 145 -7.40 -3.87 5.15
CA ILE A 145 -7.14 -2.79 6.13
C ILE A 145 -5.68 -2.81 6.60
N ARG A 146 -5.14 -4.00 6.89
CA ARG A 146 -3.72 -4.15 7.26
C ARG A 146 -2.78 -3.78 6.10
N HIS A 147 -3.17 -4.06 4.86
CA HIS A 147 -2.45 -3.64 3.66
C HIS A 147 -2.31 -2.11 3.62
N GLU A 148 -3.40 -1.36 3.82
CA GLU A 148 -3.33 0.10 3.89
C GLU A 148 -2.48 0.62 5.07
N VAL A 149 -2.51 -0.06 6.22
CA VAL A 149 -1.60 0.27 7.35
C VAL A 149 -0.14 0.00 6.97
N GLY A 150 0.15 -1.08 6.24
CA GLY A 150 1.50 -1.32 5.73
C GLY A 150 1.96 -0.20 4.79
N HIS A 151 1.07 0.33 3.96
CA HIS A 151 1.37 1.50 3.13
C HIS A 151 1.68 2.74 3.97
N THR A 152 0.98 3.03 5.06
CA THR A 152 1.33 4.20 5.88
C THR A 152 2.70 4.05 6.54
N VAL A 153 3.09 2.81 6.89
CA VAL A 153 4.39 2.50 7.50
C VAL A 153 5.54 2.67 6.50
N LEU A 154 5.39 2.17 5.27
CA LEU A 154 6.47 2.21 4.27
C LEU A 154 6.42 3.47 3.39
N HIS A 155 5.22 3.91 3.03
CA HIS A 155 4.93 4.85 1.94
C HIS A 155 4.17 6.10 2.40
N GLY A 156 4.12 6.35 3.71
CA GLY A 156 3.34 7.44 4.30
C GLY A 156 3.90 8.85 4.15
N SER A 157 4.98 9.04 3.38
CA SER A 157 5.63 10.34 3.14
C SER A 157 5.40 10.84 1.71
N LEU A 158 5.56 12.16 1.52
CA LEU A 158 5.35 12.80 0.22
C LEU A 158 6.41 12.38 -0.82
N GLU A 159 7.60 11.94 -0.41
CA GLU A 159 8.70 11.61 -1.32
C GLU A 159 8.32 10.48 -2.30
N TYR A 160 7.47 9.55 -1.86
CA TYR A 160 6.96 8.46 -2.68
C TYR A 160 5.91 8.89 -3.73
N TYR A 161 5.54 10.18 -3.75
CA TYR A 161 4.67 10.80 -4.76
C TYR A 161 5.43 11.76 -5.68
N LEU A 162 6.71 12.03 -5.39
CA LEU A 162 7.56 12.95 -6.14
C LEU A 162 8.62 12.18 -6.94
N LEU A 163 8.17 11.28 -7.81
CA LEU A 163 9.05 10.40 -8.58
C LEU A 163 9.62 11.09 -9.83
N ALA A 164 10.93 11.03 -9.98
CA ALA A 164 11.60 11.39 -11.23
C ALA A 164 11.46 10.25 -12.25
N LEU A 165 11.42 10.59 -13.55
CA LEU A 165 11.45 9.59 -14.62
C LEU A 165 12.78 8.82 -14.60
N PRO A 166 12.75 7.48 -14.48
CA PRO A 166 13.97 6.67 -14.55
C PRO A 166 14.68 6.84 -15.90
N VAL A 167 16.01 6.89 -15.89
CA VAL A 167 16.83 6.99 -17.12
C VAL A 167 16.47 5.91 -18.15
N PRO A 168 16.24 4.64 -17.79
CA PRO A 168 15.80 3.63 -18.75
C PRO A 168 14.47 3.98 -19.44
N LEU A 169 13.52 4.60 -18.71
CA LEU A 169 12.24 5.01 -19.28
C LEU A 169 12.39 6.22 -20.21
N ILE A 170 13.29 7.17 -19.88
CA ILE A 170 13.63 8.29 -20.77
C ILE A 170 14.21 7.76 -22.09
N ARG A 171 15.11 6.77 -22.04
CA ARG A 171 15.63 6.13 -23.25
C ARG A 171 14.54 5.42 -24.05
N ALA A 172 13.60 4.76 -23.38
CA ALA A 172 12.48 4.10 -24.04
C ALA A 172 11.52 5.09 -24.74
N ILE A 173 11.34 6.29 -24.17
CA ILE A 173 10.59 7.37 -24.83
C ILE A 173 11.21 7.70 -26.19
N GLU A 174 12.54 7.83 -26.24
CA GLU A 174 13.26 8.12 -27.49
C GLU A 174 13.28 6.93 -28.44
N GLU A 175 13.60 5.72 -27.95
CA GLU A 175 13.73 4.49 -28.75
C GLU A 175 12.39 4.09 -29.40
N PHE A 176 11.29 4.17 -28.65
CA PHE A 176 9.96 3.73 -29.11
C PHE A 176 9.03 4.88 -29.48
N ASN A 177 9.52 6.12 -29.48
CA ASN A 177 8.75 7.34 -29.77
C ASN A 177 7.46 7.44 -28.91
N LEU A 178 7.58 7.19 -27.61
CA LEU A 178 6.44 7.18 -26.69
C LEU A 178 6.05 8.61 -26.27
N PRO A 179 4.76 8.93 -26.13
CA PRO A 179 4.35 10.19 -25.51
C PRO A 179 4.86 10.30 -24.06
N LEU A 180 5.27 11.51 -23.65
CA LEU A 180 5.73 11.74 -22.27
C LEU A 180 4.67 11.35 -21.22
N GLU A 181 3.40 11.67 -21.46
CA GLU A 181 2.30 11.31 -20.57
C GLU A 181 2.11 9.78 -20.46
N TYR A 182 2.38 9.05 -21.54
CA TYR A 182 2.34 7.59 -21.53
C TYR A 182 3.43 7.00 -20.61
N ALA A 183 4.65 7.55 -20.69
CA ALA A 183 5.73 7.16 -19.78
C ALA A 183 5.42 7.49 -18.31
N LYS A 184 4.78 8.64 -18.03
CA LYS A 184 4.32 8.97 -16.67
C LYS A 184 3.30 7.97 -16.14
N ASN A 185 2.35 7.53 -16.99
CA ASN A 185 1.38 6.50 -16.62
C ASN A 185 2.06 5.17 -16.30
N ILE A 186 3.05 4.76 -17.10
CA ILE A 186 3.87 3.57 -16.81
C ILE A 186 4.58 3.72 -15.46
N LEU A 187 5.27 4.83 -15.22
CA LEU A 187 5.98 5.05 -13.96
C LEU A 187 5.01 5.00 -12.77
N TYR A 188 3.83 5.59 -12.89
CA TYR A 188 2.80 5.55 -11.87
C TYR A 188 2.38 4.10 -11.57
N LEU A 189 2.02 3.31 -12.57
CA LEU A 189 1.62 1.91 -12.40
C LEU A 189 2.73 1.04 -11.79
N VAL A 190 3.98 1.22 -12.25
CA VAL A 190 5.15 0.52 -11.69
C VAL A 190 5.35 0.89 -10.22
N SER A 191 5.19 2.18 -9.88
CA SER A 191 5.34 2.63 -8.50
C SER A 191 4.33 1.98 -7.58
N ILE A 192 3.08 1.80 -8.03
CA ILE A 192 2.06 1.08 -7.25
C ILE A 192 2.47 -0.38 -7.09
N ALA A 193 2.81 -1.06 -8.18
CA ALA A 193 3.20 -2.48 -8.16
C ALA A 193 4.36 -2.78 -7.21
N VAL A 194 5.38 -1.92 -7.19
CA VAL A 194 6.51 -2.03 -6.25
C VAL A 194 6.06 -1.80 -4.81
N LYS A 195 5.24 -0.77 -4.56
CA LYS A 195 4.75 -0.47 -3.21
C LYS A 195 3.90 -1.61 -2.63
N ASP A 196 2.99 -2.16 -3.43
CA ASP A 196 2.11 -3.26 -3.01
C ASP A 196 2.93 -4.53 -2.72
N TYR A 197 3.96 -4.80 -3.53
CA TYR A 197 4.94 -5.86 -3.25
C TYR A 197 5.63 -5.66 -1.90
N GLU A 198 6.15 -4.45 -1.65
CA GLU A 198 6.87 -4.14 -0.41
C GLU A 198 5.97 -4.24 0.83
N VAL A 199 4.71 -3.82 0.70
CA VAL A 199 3.71 -3.94 1.77
C VAL A 199 3.37 -5.39 2.06
N THR A 200 3.05 -6.21 1.05
CA THR A 200 2.78 -7.63 1.30
C THR A 200 4.00 -8.32 1.89
N ARG A 201 5.21 -7.99 1.43
CA ARG A 201 6.46 -8.53 1.98
C ARG A 201 6.65 -8.14 3.45
N LEU A 202 6.39 -6.88 3.81
CA LEU A 202 6.43 -6.42 5.20
C LEU A 202 5.43 -7.20 6.06
N LEU A 203 4.16 -7.24 5.65
CA LEU A 203 3.09 -7.89 6.40
C LEU A 203 3.37 -9.39 6.59
N TYR A 204 3.79 -10.06 5.51
CA TYR A 204 4.21 -11.45 5.55
C TYR A 204 5.36 -11.67 6.55
N SER A 205 6.40 -10.83 6.51
CA SER A 205 7.54 -10.91 7.44
C SER A 205 7.16 -10.71 8.91
N ARG A 206 6.02 -10.06 9.18
CA ARG A 206 5.46 -9.83 10.51
C ARG A 206 4.36 -10.84 10.88
N GLY A 207 4.23 -11.93 10.12
CA GLY A 207 3.34 -13.05 10.41
C GLY A 207 1.89 -12.85 9.99
N TYR A 208 1.59 -11.79 9.22
CA TYR A 208 0.29 -11.65 8.54
C TYR A 208 0.31 -12.46 7.25
N ILE A 209 0.03 -13.76 7.39
CA ILE A 209 0.06 -14.71 6.26
C ILE A 209 -1.36 -14.96 5.75
N SER A 210 -2.22 -15.51 6.61
CA SER A 210 -3.53 -16.01 6.16
C SER A 210 -4.45 -14.93 5.61
N ASP A 211 -4.43 -13.73 6.20
CA ASP A 211 -5.25 -12.60 5.75
C ASP A 211 -4.72 -11.98 4.46
N GLN A 212 -3.41 -11.88 4.29
CA GLN A 212 -2.78 -11.43 3.05
C GLN A 212 -2.99 -12.43 1.91
N VAL A 213 -2.95 -13.74 2.18
CA VAL A 213 -3.30 -14.78 1.21
C VAL A 213 -4.74 -14.64 0.74
N GLU A 214 -5.69 -14.47 1.65
CA GLU A 214 -7.10 -14.30 1.28
C GLU A 214 -7.37 -12.95 0.59
N TYR A 215 -6.66 -11.90 0.99
CA TYR A 215 -6.71 -10.61 0.30
C TYR A 215 -6.17 -10.70 -1.13
N VAL A 216 -5.01 -11.32 -1.35
CA VAL A 216 -4.46 -11.54 -2.69
C VAL A 216 -5.37 -12.45 -3.53
N ARG A 217 -5.94 -13.51 -2.95
CA ARG A 217 -6.95 -14.34 -3.63
C ARG A 217 -8.16 -13.53 -4.06
N PHE A 218 -8.61 -12.61 -3.23
CA PHE A 218 -9.68 -11.68 -3.59
C PHE A 218 -9.28 -10.78 -4.75
N LEU A 219 -8.06 -10.24 -4.78
CA LEU A 219 -7.57 -9.41 -5.90
C LEU A 219 -7.39 -10.19 -7.21
N LEU A 220 -7.01 -11.47 -7.11
CA LEU A 220 -6.87 -12.37 -8.25
C LEU A 220 -8.21 -12.98 -8.71
N LYS A 221 -9.29 -12.73 -7.96
CA LYS A 221 -10.63 -13.25 -8.26
C LYS A 221 -11.30 -12.39 -9.33
N ASP A 222 -11.90 -13.06 -10.31
CA ASP A 222 -12.70 -12.48 -11.40
C ASP A 222 -11.90 -11.51 -12.31
N ASN A 223 -11.39 -12.04 -13.41
CA ASN A 223 -10.64 -11.28 -14.42
C ASN A 223 -11.55 -10.77 -15.56
N GLU A 224 -12.85 -10.58 -15.34
CA GLU A 224 -13.78 -10.16 -16.40
C GLU A 224 -13.47 -8.73 -16.87
N GLU A 225 -13.26 -7.81 -15.94
CA GLU A 225 -12.85 -6.43 -16.24
C GLU A 225 -11.50 -6.41 -16.96
N GLU A 226 -10.54 -7.21 -16.50
CA GLU A 226 -9.22 -7.31 -17.12
C GLU A 226 -9.29 -7.92 -18.53
N THR A 227 -10.10 -8.96 -18.71
CA THR A 227 -10.37 -9.57 -20.01
C THR A 227 -11.02 -8.57 -20.95
N PHE A 228 -11.94 -7.75 -20.45
CA PHE A 228 -12.60 -6.71 -21.23
C PHE A 228 -11.62 -5.59 -21.61
N SER A 229 -10.82 -5.10 -20.65
CA SER A 229 -9.77 -4.11 -20.88
C SER A 229 -8.76 -4.58 -21.94
N TRP A 230 -8.30 -5.83 -21.85
CA TRP A 230 -7.42 -6.43 -22.86
C TRP A 230 -8.08 -6.45 -24.25
N ARG A 231 -9.34 -6.87 -24.35
CA ARG A 231 -10.08 -6.88 -25.62
C ARG A 231 -10.22 -5.47 -26.22
N LEU A 232 -10.45 -4.46 -25.39
CA LEU A 232 -10.51 -3.06 -25.83
C LEU A 232 -9.14 -2.52 -26.28
N SER A 233 -8.06 -3.00 -25.67
CA SER A 233 -6.70 -2.62 -26.02
C SER A 233 -6.21 -3.24 -27.34
N SER A 234 -6.80 -4.37 -27.74
CA SER A 234 -6.35 -5.22 -28.85
C SER A 234 -6.14 -4.45 -30.16
N GLY A 235 -4.95 -4.62 -30.75
CA GLY A 235 -4.54 -3.94 -31.97
C GLY A 235 -3.97 -2.52 -31.75
N ASN A 236 -3.98 -2.01 -30.51
CA ASN A 236 -3.29 -0.80 -30.12
C ASN A 236 -2.14 -1.14 -29.14
N SER A 237 -0.93 -1.19 -29.69
CA SER A 237 0.28 -1.58 -28.97
C SER A 237 0.59 -0.73 -27.73
N LEU A 238 0.21 0.55 -27.70
CA LEU A 238 0.35 1.38 -26.49
C LEU A 238 -0.62 0.91 -25.40
N LEU A 239 -1.87 0.64 -25.74
CA LEU A 239 -2.87 0.19 -24.77
C LEU A 239 -2.59 -1.24 -24.30
N GLU A 240 -2.17 -2.14 -25.20
CA GLU A 240 -1.81 -3.51 -24.86
C GLU A 240 -0.63 -3.55 -23.87
N ALA A 241 0.42 -2.77 -24.14
CA ALA A 241 1.55 -2.68 -23.22
C ALA A 241 1.15 -2.06 -21.88
N LEU A 242 0.32 -1.01 -21.88
CA LEU A 242 -0.13 -0.37 -20.65
C LEU A 242 -1.01 -1.31 -19.80
N HIS A 243 -1.85 -2.12 -20.46
CA HIS A 243 -2.63 -3.17 -19.82
C HIS A 243 -1.73 -4.20 -19.14
N LEU A 244 -0.68 -4.69 -19.81
CA LEU A 244 0.26 -5.62 -19.15
C LEU A 244 0.97 -4.99 -17.95
N VAL A 245 1.32 -3.70 -18.02
CA VAL A 245 1.93 -2.99 -16.90
C VAL A 245 0.94 -2.80 -15.75
N SER A 246 -0.35 -2.55 -16.00
CA SER A 246 -1.34 -2.40 -14.93
C SER A 246 -1.56 -3.71 -14.16
N LEU A 247 -1.48 -4.87 -14.81
CA LEU A 247 -1.57 -6.17 -14.13
C LEU A 247 -0.45 -6.37 -13.10
N LEU A 248 0.71 -5.72 -13.26
CA LEU A 248 1.80 -5.81 -12.28
C LEU A 248 1.40 -5.35 -10.89
N LYS A 249 0.36 -4.53 -10.75
CA LYS A 249 -0.19 -4.12 -9.45
C LYS A 249 -0.64 -5.32 -8.61
N VAL A 250 -1.61 -6.07 -9.13
CA VAL A 250 -2.15 -7.26 -8.46
C VAL A 250 -1.08 -8.34 -8.32
N LEU A 251 -0.26 -8.52 -9.36
CA LEU A 251 0.79 -9.51 -9.37
C LEU A 251 1.93 -9.19 -8.39
N GLY A 252 2.30 -7.91 -8.24
CA GLY A 252 3.28 -7.43 -7.28
C GLY A 252 2.83 -7.67 -5.85
N CYS A 253 1.56 -7.39 -5.56
CA CYS A 253 0.93 -7.72 -4.28
C CYS A 253 1.00 -9.23 -3.96
N ALA A 254 0.83 -10.09 -4.97
CA ALA A 254 0.87 -11.54 -4.81
C ALA A 254 2.29 -12.14 -4.66
N ALA A 255 3.28 -11.50 -5.26
CA ALA A 255 4.62 -12.09 -5.44
C ALA A 255 5.32 -12.53 -4.13
N PRO A 256 5.27 -11.77 -3.01
CA PRO A 256 5.93 -12.19 -1.77
C PRO A 256 5.39 -13.51 -1.21
N LEU A 257 4.13 -13.84 -1.51
CA LEU A 257 3.46 -15.04 -1.00
C LEU A 257 3.86 -16.31 -1.77
N LEU A 258 4.53 -16.18 -2.92
CA LEU A 258 5.02 -17.33 -3.69
C LEU A 258 6.10 -18.13 -2.97
N ALA A 259 6.82 -17.49 -2.05
CA ALA A 259 7.85 -18.12 -1.23
C ALA A 259 7.26 -18.92 -0.05
N ASP A 260 5.96 -18.78 0.24
CA ASP A 260 5.33 -19.49 1.36
C ASP A 260 5.20 -20.99 1.07
N GLU A 261 5.67 -21.83 1.99
CA GLU A 261 5.68 -23.29 1.83
C GLU A 261 4.27 -23.88 1.71
N LYS A 262 3.29 -23.27 2.39
CA LYS A 262 1.92 -23.79 2.46
C LYS A 262 1.07 -23.25 1.32
N PHE A 263 1.20 -21.97 1.00
CA PHE A 263 0.30 -21.27 0.08
C PHE A 263 0.92 -20.92 -1.28
N GLY A 264 2.25 -20.95 -1.42
CA GLY A 264 2.94 -20.44 -2.61
C GLY A 264 2.54 -21.15 -3.91
N ASN A 265 2.34 -22.47 -3.87
CA ASN A 265 1.86 -23.23 -5.03
C ASN A 265 0.42 -22.88 -5.43
N ASP A 266 -0.45 -22.66 -4.44
CA ASP A 266 -1.83 -22.25 -4.70
C ASP A 266 -1.85 -20.84 -5.32
N ILE A 267 -1.10 -19.89 -4.76
CA ILE A 267 -0.99 -18.52 -5.31
C ILE A 267 -0.45 -18.54 -6.73
N ARG A 268 0.55 -19.38 -7.04
CA ARG A 268 1.05 -19.56 -8.42
C ARG A 268 -0.05 -20.04 -9.37
N ALA A 269 -0.89 -20.98 -8.93
CA ALA A 269 -2.01 -21.48 -9.71
C ALA A 269 -3.10 -20.40 -9.92
N GLU A 270 -3.37 -19.59 -8.90
CA GLU A 270 -4.28 -18.43 -8.99
C GLU A 270 -3.77 -17.40 -10.01
N ILE A 271 -2.48 -17.02 -9.95
CA ILE A 271 -1.85 -16.10 -10.92
C ILE A 271 -1.94 -16.66 -12.35
N THR A 272 -1.63 -17.94 -12.53
CA THR A 272 -1.69 -18.58 -13.85
C THR A 272 -3.11 -18.54 -14.43
N ARG A 273 -4.12 -18.76 -13.59
CA ARG A 273 -5.53 -18.65 -13.99
C ARG A 273 -5.93 -17.21 -14.27
N TYR A 274 -5.52 -16.27 -13.43
CA TYR A 274 -5.80 -14.85 -13.58
C TYR A 274 -5.30 -14.34 -14.95
N LEU A 275 -4.14 -14.80 -15.41
CA LEU A 275 -3.53 -14.41 -16.67
C LEU A 275 -3.95 -15.25 -17.89
N SER A 276 -4.84 -16.25 -17.73
CA SER A 276 -5.13 -17.23 -18.78
C SER A 276 -5.87 -16.67 -20.00
N TYR A 277 -6.37 -15.43 -19.92
CA TYR A 277 -7.01 -14.74 -21.04
C TYR A 277 -6.01 -14.08 -22.00
N LEU A 278 -4.74 -13.95 -21.59
CA LEU A 278 -3.68 -13.37 -22.41
C LEU A 278 -3.05 -14.42 -23.35
N PRO A 279 -2.43 -13.99 -24.46
CA PRO A 279 -1.51 -14.83 -25.23
C PRO A 279 -0.43 -15.48 -24.35
N GLU A 280 -0.06 -16.73 -24.67
CA GLU A 280 0.85 -17.55 -23.85
C GLU A 280 2.22 -16.90 -23.65
N ASP A 281 2.75 -16.21 -24.66
CA ASP A 281 4.05 -15.56 -24.59
C ASP A 281 4.02 -14.34 -23.65
N LEU A 282 2.90 -13.62 -23.59
CA LEU A 282 2.71 -12.47 -22.71
C LEU A 282 2.44 -12.92 -21.26
N SER A 283 1.59 -13.94 -21.06
CA SER A 283 1.33 -14.48 -19.73
C SER A 283 2.59 -15.08 -19.10
N ARG A 284 3.40 -15.79 -19.89
CA ARG A 284 4.71 -16.30 -19.45
C ARG A 284 5.66 -15.17 -19.06
N THR A 285 5.72 -14.11 -19.87
CA THR A 285 6.55 -12.93 -19.56
C THR A 285 6.17 -12.32 -18.21
N LEU A 286 4.87 -12.20 -17.91
CA LEU A 286 4.41 -11.68 -16.62
C LEU A 286 4.72 -12.64 -15.46
N ILE A 287 4.54 -13.94 -15.64
CA ILE A 287 4.89 -14.94 -14.62
C ILE A 287 6.39 -14.88 -14.29
N GLU A 288 7.25 -14.80 -15.32
CA GLU A 288 8.70 -14.64 -15.15
C GLU A 288 9.05 -13.37 -14.35
N ILE A 289 8.38 -12.25 -14.63
CA ILE A 289 8.57 -11.00 -13.86
C ILE A 289 8.21 -11.20 -12.38
N VAL A 290 7.09 -11.87 -12.10
CA VAL A 290 6.64 -12.13 -10.74
C VAL A 290 7.59 -13.05 -9.97
N GLU A 291 8.01 -14.15 -10.60
CA GLU A 291 8.84 -15.15 -9.95
C GLU A 291 10.30 -14.72 -9.81
N GLU A 292 10.85 -13.98 -10.77
CA GLU A 292 12.26 -13.64 -10.80
C GLU A 292 12.57 -12.20 -10.44
N ASN A 293 11.81 -11.22 -10.96
CA ASN A 293 12.18 -9.81 -10.82
C ASN A 293 11.67 -9.21 -9.53
N PHE A 294 10.42 -9.46 -9.15
CA PHE A 294 9.90 -9.02 -7.84
C PHE A 294 10.69 -9.64 -6.68
N ALA A 295 11.06 -10.92 -6.78
CA ALA A 295 11.85 -11.61 -5.75
C ALA A 295 13.24 -11.00 -5.51
N ARG A 296 13.78 -10.21 -6.47
CA ARG A 296 15.10 -9.56 -6.38
C ARG A 296 15.05 -8.13 -5.84
N LEU A 297 13.86 -7.57 -5.60
CA LEU A 297 13.73 -6.20 -5.09
C LEU A 297 14.29 -6.10 -3.66
N GLY A 298 15.05 -5.03 -3.40
CA GLY A 298 15.65 -4.72 -2.10
C GLY A 298 14.70 -3.93 -1.20
N ASP A 299 15.25 -3.13 -0.28
CA ASP A 299 14.46 -2.33 0.68
C ASP A 299 14.32 -0.85 0.27
N ASP A 300 15.04 -0.39 -0.76
CA ASP A 300 14.94 0.98 -1.27
C ASP A 300 13.92 1.06 -2.40
N THR A 301 12.77 1.66 -2.12
CA THR A 301 11.63 1.76 -3.05
C THR A 301 11.99 2.46 -4.36
N ILE A 302 12.83 3.50 -4.33
CA ILE A 302 13.21 4.24 -5.54
C ILE A 302 14.13 3.40 -6.42
N GLN A 303 15.10 2.70 -5.82
CA GLN A 303 15.94 1.74 -6.53
C GLN A 303 15.13 0.57 -7.07
N ASN A 304 14.12 0.11 -6.33
CA ASN A 304 13.22 -0.96 -6.76
C ASN A 304 12.38 -0.53 -7.97
N ILE A 305 11.82 0.68 -7.97
CA ILE A 305 11.10 1.26 -9.11
C ILE A 305 12.03 1.35 -10.33
N ASN A 306 13.23 1.89 -10.17
CA ASN A 306 14.21 1.97 -11.26
C ASN A 306 14.56 0.59 -11.82
N SER A 307 14.78 -0.40 -10.95
CA SER A 307 15.10 -1.77 -11.31
C SER A 307 13.95 -2.46 -12.04
N MET A 308 12.71 -2.24 -11.60
CA MET A 308 11.51 -2.79 -12.23
C MET A 308 11.29 -2.18 -13.63
N VAL A 309 11.52 -0.87 -13.77
CA VAL A 309 11.50 -0.23 -15.08
C VAL A 309 12.55 -0.82 -16.00
N GLU A 310 13.81 -0.90 -15.56
CA GLU A 310 14.92 -1.39 -16.39
C GLU A 310 14.75 -2.83 -16.84
N ASN A 311 14.39 -3.72 -15.92
CA ASN A 311 14.42 -5.16 -16.17
C ASN A 311 13.09 -5.73 -16.67
N CYS A 312 11.96 -5.10 -16.36
CA CYS A 312 10.64 -5.66 -16.64
C CYS A 312 9.86 -4.83 -17.65
N ILE A 313 9.81 -3.52 -17.47
CA ILE A 313 9.02 -2.65 -18.34
C ILE A 313 9.63 -2.54 -19.72
N ILE A 314 10.95 -2.43 -19.83
CA ILE A 314 11.62 -2.47 -21.13
C ILE A 314 11.36 -3.81 -21.85
N MET A 315 11.30 -4.92 -21.10
CA MET A 315 10.96 -6.23 -21.66
C MET A 315 9.52 -6.26 -22.19
N ILE A 316 8.54 -5.74 -21.44
CA ILE A 316 7.15 -5.62 -21.88
C ILE A 316 7.05 -4.74 -23.14
N LEU A 317 7.59 -3.52 -23.11
CA LEU A 317 7.56 -2.60 -24.24
C LEU A 317 8.20 -3.23 -25.49
N SER A 318 9.31 -3.94 -25.33
CA SER A 318 10.01 -4.59 -26.43
C SER A 318 9.14 -5.60 -27.19
N LYS A 319 8.16 -6.24 -26.54
CA LYS A 319 7.22 -7.18 -27.21
C LYS A 319 6.34 -6.50 -28.26
N PHE A 320 6.07 -5.21 -28.08
CA PHE A 320 5.14 -4.46 -28.92
C PHE A 320 5.83 -3.51 -29.89
N PHE A 321 7.01 -3.00 -29.53
CA PHE A 321 7.66 -1.91 -30.25
C PHE A 321 8.96 -2.31 -30.97
N ARG A 322 9.61 -3.44 -30.65
CA ARG A 322 10.79 -3.88 -31.42
C ARG A 322 10.37 -4.61 -32.69
N GLY A 323 10.84 -4.12 -33.84
CA GLY A 323 10.61 -4.74 -35.16
C GLY A 323 9.48 -4.13 -35.99
N ARG A 324 9.03 -2.92 -35.67
CA ARG A 324 8.14 -2.11 -36.52
C ARG A 324 8.84 -0.86 -37.03
#